data_AF-A0A4R0YS89-F1
#
_entry.id   AF-A0A4R0YS89-F1
#
_cell.length_a   1.000
_cell.length_b   1.000
_cell.length_c   1.000
_cell.angle_alpha   90.00
_cell.angle_beta   90.00
_cell.angle_gamma   90.00
#
_symmetry.space_group_name_H-M   'P 1'
#
loop_
_entity.id
_entity.type
_entity.pdbx_description
1 polymer ?
#
loop_
_entity_poly.entity_id
_entity_poly.type
_entity_poly.pdbx_seq_one_letter_code
_entity_poly.pdbx_strand_id
1 'polypeptide(L)'
;MTRIATVSPDTPFRDRFVAGFGYPLRGAGLTTCIALAVAQYLAILPSFLGLFASFALWTATWRYAATCMMHTANGYADPPDLGVEENPGAGRGLTVAHLFAVSLCVLSALFYPPLVWPLIVLFALVLPAIDMSMAFDGDIELALSPLTWRDVISRFGAAYLIPVALNLATGGLILAASIATGHLPRLVSLPLFAFAYTYLIILNLHLMGAMIHQRHERFGIEPEAEALVRENGQDDDDRLLHDVQAVAATDRRAAIAMLVARMQSRSAPTPLHLAYRQLLRDEGLHDALLVHGQIWIAALMAAGEPRRALGLVQECMEIDTAFVPDDPGNAGALAEFAARSGMARLALKLCRGFLAAWPRSPEAPRLGLLAARLLADPLAQPTEAIVLLGRLAAAWPEHPLRGEIDALAGQLGQSRPA
;
A
#
# COMPACT_ATOMS: atom_id res chain seq x y z
N MET A 1 6.21 -11.87 1.79
CA MET A 1 4.93 -11.73 1.07
C MET A 1 4.09 -10.70 1.79
N THR A 2 3.49 -9.76 1.07
CA THR A 2 2.62 -8.75 1.66
C THR A 2 1.36 -9.43 2.20
N ARG A 3 0.95 -9.09 3.42
CA ARG A 3 -0.28 -9.64 4.02
C ARG A 3 -1.47 -9.19 3.17
N ILE A 4 -2.35 -10.14 2.83
CA ILE A 4 -3.55 -9.83 2.04
C ILE A 4 -4.67 -9.55 3.03
N ALA A 5 -5.22 -8.35 3.00
CA ALA A 5 -6.36 -8.01 3.83
C ALA A 5 -7.64 -8.57 3.17
N THR A 6 -8.32 -9.49 3.84
CA THR A 6 -9.56 -10.12 3.35
C THR A 6 -10.75 -9.81 4.25
N VAL A 7 -11.96 -9.95 3.70
CA VAL A 7 -13.20 -9.88 4.48
C VAL A 7 -13.97 -11.17 4.29
N SER A 8 -14.30 -11.85 5.39
CA SER A 8 -15.09 -13.08 5.34
C SER A 8 -16.41 -12.89 4.57
N PRO A 9 -16.81 -13.87 3.73
CA PRO A 9 -18.07 -13.83 2.98
C PRO A 9 -19.29 -13.88 3.89
N ASP A 10 -19.15 -14.41 5.11
CA ASP A 10 -20.23 -14.50 6.10
C ASP A 10 -20.53 -13.16 6.80
N THR A 11 -19.68 -12.14 6.59
CA THR A 11 -19.88 -10.82 7.18
C THR A 11 -21.23 -10.24 6.72
N PRO A 12 -22.15 -9.92 7.65
CA PRO A 12 -23.47 -9.40 7.29
C PRO A 12 -23.37 -8.14 6.42
N PHE A 13 -24.20 -8.04 5.37
CA PHE A 13 -24.18 -6.89 4.46
C PHE A 13 -24.35 -5.54 5.18
N ARG A 14 -25.12 -5.49 6.28
CA ARG A 14 -25.26 -4.26 7.07
C ARG A 14 -23.91 -3.76 7.60
N ASP A 15 -23.05 -4.68 8.04
CA ASP A 15 -21.76 -4.34 8.66
C ASP A 15 -20.79 -3.92 7.56
N ARG A 16 -20.83 -4.60 6.40
CA ARG A 16 -20.13 -4.18 5.18
C ARG A 16 -20.61 -2.83 4.65
N PHE A 17 -21.90 -2.52 4.74
CA PHE A 17 -22.47 -1.23 4.33
C PHE A 17 -21.93 -0.08 5.19
N VAL A 18 -21.94 -0.24 6.51
CA VAL A 18 -21.40 0.78 7.43
C VAL A 18 -19.88 0.93 7.26
N ALA A 19 -19.15 -0.18 7.18
CA ALA A 19 -17.70 -0.16 6.95
C ALA A 19 -17.34 0.42 5.57
N GLY A 20 -18.19 0.22 4.58
CA GLY A 20 -18.01 0.64 3.19
C GLY A 20 -17.83 2.15 3.03
N PHE A 21 -18.44 2.98 3.88
CA PHE A 21 -18.19 4.43 3.85
C PHE A 21 -16.71 4.80 4.05
N GLY A 22 -15.95 3.97 4.76
CA GLY A 22 -14.51 4.14 4.91
C GLY A 22 -13.70 3.66 3.71
N TYR A 23 -14.25 2.80 2.84
CA TYR A 23 -13.51 2.13 1.79
C TYR A 23 -12.82 3.09 0.80
N PRO A 24 -13.51 4.10 0.20
CA PRO A 24 -12.83 5.03 -0.71
C PRO A 24 -11.84 5.97 -0.01
N LEU A 25 -11.81 6.01 1.33
CA LEU A 25 -10.91 6.85 2.13
C LEU A 25 -9.68 6.09 2.64
N ARG A 26 -9.51 4.83 2.25
CA ARG A 26 -8.36 3.98 2.63
C ARG A 26 -7.38 3.82 1.48
N GLY A 27 -6.11 3.62 1.83
CA GLY A 27 -5.04 3.22 0.91
C GLY A 27 -5.06 3.93 -0.44
N ALA A 28 -4.99 3.14 -1.51
CA ALA A 28 -5.03 3.61 -2.89
C ALA A 28 -6.35 4.31 -3.27
N GLY A 29 -7.47 3.98 -2.62
CA GLY A 29 -8.78 4.61 -2.84
C GLY A 29 -8.76 6.11 -2.59
N LEU A 30 -8.20 6.54 -1.45
CA LEU A 30 -8.10 7.96 -1.13
C LEU A 30 -7.17 8.68 -2.10
N THR A 31 -6.03 8.07 -2.40
CA THR A 31 -5.06 8.65 -3.34
C THR A 31 -5.67 8.83 -4.73
N THR A 32 -6.48 7.88 -5.19
CA THR A 32 -7.18 7.95 -6.47
C THR A 32 -8.25 9.03 -6.47
N CYS A 33 -9.05 9.13 -5.40
CA CYS A 33 -10.04 10.21 -5.25
C CYS A 33 -9.39 11.59 -5.31
N ILE A 34 -8.26 11.78 -4.59
CA ILE A 34 -7.52 13.04 -4.57
C ILE A 34 -6.88 13.32 -5.95
N ALA A 35 -6.25 12.32 -6.55
CA ALA A 35 -5.60 12.46 -7.85
C ALA A 35 -6.59 12.86 -8.95
N LEU A 36 -7.75 12.18 -9.02
CA LEU A 36 -8.81 12.51 -9.97
C LEU A 36 -9.45 13.88 -9.67
N ALA A 37 -9.64 14.23 -8.40
CA ALA A 37 -10.15 15.54 -8.00
C ALA A 37 -9.22 16.68 -8.44
N VAL A 38 -7.91 16.53 -8.22
CA VAL A 38 -6.90 17.53 -8.65
C VAL A 38 -6.78 17.55 -10.18
N ALA A 39 -6.80 16.38 -10.83
CA ALA A 39 -6.72 16.29 -12.28
C ALA A 39 -7.93 16.94 -12.98
N GLN A 40 -9.05 17.14 -12.27
CA GLN A 40 -10.20 17.90 -12.78
C GLN A 40 -9.86 19.34 -13.20
N TYR A 41 -8.75 19.92 -12.74
CA TYR A 41 -8.28 21.20 -13.25
C TYR A 41 -7.92 21.18 -14.75
N LEU A 42 -7.58 20.01 -15.31
CA LEU A 42 -7.38 19.84 -16.75
C LEU A 42 -8.65 20.13 -17.55
N ALA A 43 -9.84 19.98 -16.95
CA ALA A 43 -11.10 20.34 -17.57
C ALA A 43 -11.29 21.87 -17.76
N ILE A 44 -10.44 22.70 -17.15
CA ILE A 44 -10.47 24.16 -17.34
C ILE A 44 -9.77 24.54 -18.66
N LEU A 45 -8.93 23.67 -19.22
CA LEU A 45 -8.22 23.93 -20.47
C LEU A 45 -9.19 24.32 -21.59
N PRO A 46 -8.84 25.31 -22.43
CA PRO A 46 -9.74 25.83 -23.44
C PRO A 46 -10.03 24.79 -24.54
N SER A 47 -11.15 25.02 -25.24
CA SER A 47 -11.54 24.27 -26.44
C SER A 47 -11.73 22.77 -26.18
N PHE A 48 -11.39 21.94 -27.17
CA PHE A 48 -11.57 20.49 -27.10
C PHE A 48 -10.66 19.81 -26.06
N LEU A 49 -9.55 20.44 -25.64
CA LEU A 49 -8.63 19.87 -24.65
C LEU A 49 -9.32 19.62 -23.31
N GLY A 50 -10.09 20.59 -22.81
CA GLY A 50 -10.86 20.43 -21.56
C GLY A 50 -11.97 19.38 -21.67
N LEU A 51 -12.60 19.25 -22.84
CA LEU A 51 -13.62 18.22 -23.09
C LEU A 51 -13.01 16.81 -23.11
N PHE A 52 -11.91 16.62 -23.84
CA PHE A 52 -11.18 15.34 -23.87
C PHE A 52 -10.63 14.98 -22.50
N ALA A 53 -10.10 15.96 -21.75
CA ALA A 53 -9.65 15.74 -20.37
C ALA A 53 -10.81 15.30 -19.47
N SER A 54 -11.96 15.96 -19.56
CA SER A 54 -13.17 15.60 -18.79
C SER A 54 -13.64 14.18 -19.10
N PHE A 55 -13.65 13.81 -20.38
CA PHE A 55 -14.02 12.46 -20.82
C PHE A 55 -13.02 11.40 -20.33
N ALA A 56 -11.72 11.70 -20.42
CA ALA A 56 -10.66 10.81 -19.94
C ALA A 56 -10.75 10.60 -18.42
N LEU A 57 -10.99 11.66 -17.65
CA LEU A 57 -11.16 11.61 -16.20
C LEU A 57 -12.42 10.83 -15.81
N TRP A 58 -13.53 11.08 -16.50
CA TRP A 58 -14.76 10.34 -16.29
C TRP A 58 -14.57 8.84 -16.56
N THR A 59 -13.88 8.49 -17.65
CA THR A 59 -13.50 7.11 -17.98
C THR A 59 -12.59 6.51 -16.90
N ALA A 60 -11.61 7.26 -16.41
CA ALA A 60 -10.70 6.82 -15.35
C ALA A 60 -11.47 6.51 -14.05
N THR A 61 -12.45 7.34 -13.68
CA THR A 61 -13.31 7.10 -12.51
C THR A 61 -14.08 5.79 -12.64
N TRP A 62 -14.74 5.54 -13.77
CA TRP A 62 -15.50 4.30 -13.97
C TRP A 62 -14.60 3.06 -14.05
N ARG A 63 -13.44 3.15 -14.69
CA ARG A 63 -12.47 2.06 -14.74
C ARG A 63 -11.99 1.69 -13.35
N TYR A 64 -11.57 2.67 -12.55
CA TYR A 64 -11.09 2.41 -11.20
C TYR A 64 -12.20 1.85 -10.29
N ALA A 65 -13.41 2.40 -10.38
CA ALA A 65 -14.53 1.91 -9.60
C ALA A 65 -14.98 0.50 -10.02
N ALA A 66 -14.85 0.14 -11.30
CA ALA A 66 -15.02 -1.25 -11.77
C ALA A 66 -13.96 -2.17 -11.16
N THR A 67 -12.69 -1.77 -11.14
CA THR A 67 -11.63 -2.52 -10.45
C THR A 67 -11.96 -2.70 -8.97
N CYS A 68 -12.41 -1.65 -8.27
CA CYS A 68 -12.83 -1.76 -6.87
C CYS A 68 -13.96 -2.79 -6.67
N MET A 69 -14.95 -2.84 -7.56
CA MET A 69 -16.03 -3.83 -7.50
C MET A 69 -15.50 -5.25 -7.62
N MET A 70 -14.67 -5.51 -8.63
CA MET A 70 -14.11 -6.85 -8.87
C MET A 70 -13.17 -7.27 -7.73
N HIS A 71 -12.32 -6.34 -7.27
CA HIS A 71 -11.43 -6.57 -6.14
C HIS A 71 -12.23 -6.94 -4.87
N THR A 72 -13.32 -6.22 -4.62
CA THR A 72 -14.21 -6.56 -3.49
C THR A 72 -14.93 -7.89 -3.72
N ALA A 73 -15.37 -8.19 -4.95
CA ALA A 73 -16.01 -9.45 -5.33
C ALA A 73 -15.07 -10.66 -5.14
N ASN A 74 -13.76 -10.44 -5.30
CA ASN A 74 -12.70 -11.42 -5.10
C ASN A 74 -12.22 -11.53 -3.63
N GLY A 75 -12.85 -10.80 -2.70
CA GLY A 75 -12.66 -10.96 -1.26
C GLY A 75 -11.61 -10.05 -0.62
N TYR A 76 -11.01 -9.14 -1.39
CA TYR A 76 -10.08 -8.14 -0.85
C TYR A 76 -10.81 -7.07 -0.03
N ALA A 77 -10.21 -6.70 1.11
CA ALA A 77 -10.77 -5.73 2.05
C ALA A 77 -10.45 -4.27 1.72
N ASP A 78 -9.27 -4.04 1.16
CA ASP A 78 -8.74 -2.72 0.86
C ASP A 78 -8.88 -2.39 -0.63
N PRO A 79 -8.92 -1.10 -1.02
CA PRO A 79 -8.95 -0.72 -2.43
C PRO A 79 -7.69 -1.18 -3.19
N PRO A 80 -7.82 -1.56 -4.47
CA PRO A 80 -6.71 -2.02 -5.30
C PRO A 80 -5.70 -0.90 -5.54
N ASP A 81 -4.42 -1.26 -5.60
CA ASP A 81 -3.34 -0.32 -5.90
C ASP A 81 -3.47 0.29 -7.31
N LEU A 82 -2.95 1.51 -7.48
CA LEU A 82 -2.95 2.21 -8.76
C LEU A 82 -2.17 1.41 -9.82
N GLY A 83 -2.84 1.11 -10.94
CA GLY A 83 -2.26 0.34 -12.05
C GLY A 83 -2.59 -1.15 -12.04
N VAL A 84 -3.25 -1.65 -10.99
CA VAL A 84 -3.84 -2.99 -10.99
C VAL A 84 -5.15 -2.93 -11.78
N GLU A 85 -5.19 -3.61 -12.93
CA GLU A 85 -6.40 -3.81 -13.71
C GLU A 85 -6.76 -5.29 -13.70
N GLU A 86 -7.72 -5.68 -12.86
CA GLU A 86 -8.17 -7.08 -12.79
C GLU A 86 -8.83 -7.52 -14.10
N ASN A 87 -9.62 -6.64 -14.72
CA ASN A 87 -10.24 -6.89 -16.02
C ASN A 87 -10.40 -5.59 -16.83
N PRO A 88 -9.53 -5.34 -17.83
CA PRO A 88 -9.61 -4.17 -18.69
C PRO A 88 -10.91 -4.09 -19.50
N GLY A 89 -11.53 -5.24 -19.82
CA GLY A 89 -12.80 -5.36 -20.54
C GLY A 89 -13.97 -4.88 -19.69
N ALA A 90 -14.01 -5.29 -18.42
CA ALA A 90 -15.00 -4.83 -17.43
C ALA A 90 -15.04 -3.31 -17.31
N GLY A 91 -13.88 -2.67 -17.12
CA GLY A 91 -13.79 -1.21 -16.99
C GLY A 91 -14.24 -0.46 -18.25
N ARG A 92 -13.95 -1.00 -19.46
CA ARG A 92 -14.44 -0.42 -20.73
C ARG A 92 -15.95 -0.57 -20.86
N GLY A 93 -16.49 -1.76 -20.57
CA GLY A 93 -17.93 -2.01 -20.65
C GLY A 93 -18.74 -1.12 -19.72
N LEU A 94 -18.30 -0.97 -18.47
CA LEU A 94 -18.94 -0.09 -17.49
C LEU A 94 -18.94 1.37 -17.94
N THR A 95 -17.81 1.82 -18.49
CA THR A 95 -17.67 3.17 -19.06
C THR A 95 -18.66 3.37 -20.21
N VAL A 96 -18.75 2.43 -21.15
CA VAL A 96 -19.67 2.57 -22.29
C VAL A 96 -21.13 2.54 -21.85
N ALA A 97 -21.51 1.63 -20.96
CA ALA A 97 -22.89 1.51 -20.48
C ALA A 97 -23.36 2.77 -19.74
N HIS A 98 -22.55 3.30 -18.82
CA HIS A 98 -22.88 4.52 -18.10
C HIS A 98 -22.84 5.76 -19.00
N LEU A 99 -21.97 5.79 -20.01
CA LEU A 99 -21.90 6.90 -20.96
C LEU A 99 -23.18 6.95 -21.77
N PHE A 100 -23.62 5.78 -22.25
CA PHE A 100 -24.87 5.64 -22.99
C PHE A 100 -26.07 6.07 -22.13
N ALA A 101 -26.16 5.60 -20.88
CA ALA A 101 -27.23 5.96 -19.96
C ALA A 101 -27.28 7.47 -19.68
N VAL A 102 -26.15 8.09 -19.33
CA VAL A 102 -26.06 9.54 -19.08
C VAL A 102 -26.38 10.33 -20.35
N SER A 103 -25.83 9.92 -21.51
CA SER A 103 -26.08 10.60 -22.79
C SER A 103 -27.56 10.56 -23.15
N LEU A 104 -28.23 9.41 -22.98
CA LEU A 104 -29.66 9.27 -23.28
C LEU A 104 -30.52 10.13 -22.34
N CYS A 105 -30.18 10.19 -21.05
CA CYS A 105 -30.84 11.09 -20.09
C CYS A 105 -30.64 12.57 -20.45
N VAL A 106 -29.43 12.97 -20.83
CA VAL A 106 -29.15 14.37 -21.26
C VAL A 106 -29.90 14.71 -22.54
N LEU A 107 -29.86 13.84 -23.55
CA LEU A 107 -30.60 14.04 -24.80
C LEU A 107 -32.11 14.11 -24.54
N SER A 108 -32.65 13.24 -23.69
CA SER A 108 -34.05 13.30 -23.27
C SER A 108 -34.36 14.62 -22.58
N ALA A 109 -33.51 15.12 -21.68
CA ALA A 109 -33.73 16.40 -21.01
C ALA A 109 -33.76 17.59 -21.98
N LEU A 110 -32.99 17.53 -23.07
CA LEU A 110 -32.91 18.59 -24.08
C LEU A 110 -34.07 18.55 -25.09
N PHE A 111 -34.47 17.36 -25.54
CA PHE A 111 -35.41 17.20 -26.66
C PHE A 111 -36.81 16.74 -26.24
N TYR A 112 -36.95 16.00 -25.13
CA TYR A 112 -38.22 15.50 -24.64
C TYR A 112 -38.19 15.26 -23.11
N PRO A 113 -38.28 16.34 -22.29
CA PRO A 113 -38.08 16.28 -20.84
C PRO A 113 -38.93 15.26 -20.07
N PRO A 114 -40.21 14.98 -20.43
CA PRO A 114 -41.02 14.01 -19.71
C PRO A 114 -40.45 12.58 -19.67
N LEU A 115 -39.59 12.21 -20.64
CA LEU A 115 -38.99 10.88 -20.73
C LEU A 115 -37.79 10.67 -19.78
N VAL A 116 -37.25 11.73 -19.18
CA VAL A 116 -36.10 11.63 -18.26
C VAL A 116 -36.44 10.75 -17.05
N TRP A 117 -37.63 10.91 -16.46
CA TRP A 117 -38.02 10.16 -15.26
C TRP A 117 -38.16 8.64 -15.52
N PRO A 118 -38.89 8.19 -16.56
CA PRO A 118 -38.88 6.79 -16.97
C PRO A 118 -37.47 6.23 -17.23
N LEU A 119 -36.60 7.00 -17.90
CA LEU A 119 -35.21 6.58 -18.18
C LEU A 119 -34.40 6.41 -16.89
N ILE A 120 -34.52 7.32 -15.93
CA ILE A 120 -33.85 7.20 -14.63
C ILE A 120 -34.31 5.92 -13.91
N VAL A 121 -35.62 5.65 -13.89
CA VAL A 121 -36.15 4.42 -13.26
C VAL A 121 -35.64 3.17 -13.97
N LEU A 122 -35.65 3.18 -15.31
CA LEU A 122 -35.14 2.07 -16.12
C LEU A 122 -33.65 1.82 -15.85
N PHE A 123 -32.82 2.85 -15.90
CA PHE A 123 -31.39 2.71 -15.68
C PHE A 123 -31.04 2.39 -14.23
N ALA A 124 -31.78 2.93 -13.26
CA ALA A 124 -31.62 2.53 -11.86
C ALA A 124 -31.89 1.03 -11.65
N LEU A 125 -32.85 0.46 -12.41
CA LEU A 125 -33.15 -0.98 -12.38
C LEU A 125 -32.11 -1.81 -13.13
N VAL A 126 -31.67 -1.36 -14.31
CA VAL A 126 -30.86 -2.17 -15.24
C VAL A 126 -29.35 -2.03 -15.02
N LEU A 127 -28.85 -0.84 -14.69
CA LEU A 127 -27.41 -0.61 -14.52
C LEU A 127 -26.77 -1.54 -13.48
N PRO A 128 -27.36 -1.83 -12.30
CA PRO A 128 -26.71 -2.75 -11.40
C PRO A 128 -26.55 -4.17 -11.95
N ALA A 129 -27.48 -4.63 -12.80
CA ALA A 129 -27.37 -5.93 -13.43
C ALA A 129 -26.25 -5.94 -14.46
N ILE A 130 -26.13 -4.86 -15.25
CA ILE A 130 -24.99 -4.66 -16.16
C ILE A 130 -23.70 -4.68 -15.33
N ASP A 131 -23.61 -3.87 -14.29
CA ASP A 131 -22.40 -3.71 -13.47
C ASP A 131 -21.96 -5.02 -12.84
N MET A 132 -22.88 -5.69 -12.15
CA MET A 132 -22.59 -6.97 -11.52
C MET A 132 -22.27 -8.07 -12.54
N SER A 133 -22.89 -8.05 -13.73
CA SER A 133 -22.59 -9.04 -14.77
C SER A 133 -21.19 -8.89 -15.36
N MET A 134 -20.67 -7.65 -15.44
CA MET A 134 -19.30 -7.40 -15.89
C MET A 134 -18.25 -7.98 -14.94
N ALA A 135 -18.59 -8.18 -13.65
CA ALA A 135 -17.70 -8.83 -12.68
C ALA A 135 -17.56 -10.34 -12.94
N PHE A 136 -18.47 -10.96 -13.71
CA PHE A 136 -18.45 -12.39 -13.98
C PHE A 136 -17.65 -12.74 -15.24
N ASP A 137 -18.07 -12.19 -16.39
CA ASP A 137 -17.52 -12.60 -17.70
C ASP A 137 -16.70 -11.49 -18.37
N GLY A 138 -16.76 -10.25 -17.87
CA GLY A 138 -16.09 -9.09 -18.48
C GLY A 138 -16.55 -8.74 -19.91
N ASP A 139 -17.55 -9.45 -20.42
CA ASP A 139 -18.08 -9.31 -21.78
C ASP A 139 -19.27 -8.33 -21.81
N ILE A 140 -19.07 -7.23 -22.53
CA ILE A 140 -20.07 -6.18 -22.68
C ILE A 140 -21.30 -6.65 -23.48
N GLU A 141 -21.13 -7.56 -24.44
CA GLU A 141 -22.24 -8.03 -25.28
C GLU A 141 -23.22 -8.86 -24.45
N LEU A 142 -22.69 -9.74 -23.59
CA LEU A 142 -23.49 -10.47 -22.63
C LEU A 142 -24.09 -9.54 -21.57
N ALA A 143 -23.32 -8.57 -21.07
CA ALA A 143 -23.80 -7.65 -20.04
C ALA A 143 -24.94 -6.74 -20.51
N LEU A 144 -25.00 -6.41 -21.81
CA LEU A 144 -26.10 -5.63 -22.39
C LEU A 144 -27.31 -6.48 -22.80
N SER A 145 -27.24 -7.81 -22.64
CA SER A 145 -28.34 -8.70 -23.03
C SER A 145 -29.47 -8.68 -21.98
N PRO A 146 -30.75 -8.53 -22.39
CA PRO A 146 -31.88 -8.57 -21.46
C PRO A 146 -32.03 -9.91 -20.72
N LEU A 147 -31.50 -11.00 -21.30
CA LEU A 147 -31.50 -12.31 -20.69
C LEU A 147 -30.56 -12.35 -19.48
N THR A 148 -29.36 -11.76 -19.60
CA THR A 148 -28.41 -11.61 -18.49
C THR A 148 -29.01 -10.77 -17.37
N TRP A 149 -29.70 -9.66 -17.71
CA TRP A 149 -30.36 -8.84 -16.69
C TRP A 149 -31.38 -9.63 -15.91
N ARG A 150 -32.23 -10.40 -16.61
CA ARG A 150 -33.22 -11.27 -15.99
C ARG A 150 -32.55 -12.33 -15.11
N ASP A 151 -31.47 -12.95 -15.56
CA ASP A 151 -30.74 -13.95 -14.79
C ASP A 151 -30.17 -13.36 -13.50
N VAL A 152 -29.43 -12.25 -13.56
CA VAL A 152 -28.90 -11.55 -12.39
C VAL A 152 -30.03 -11.16 -11.43
N ILE A 153 -31.08 -10.50 -11.92
CA ILE A 153 -32.23 -10.10 -11.08
C ILE A 153 -32.86 -11.33 -10.41
N SER A 154 -33.02 -12.44 -11.12
CA SER A 154 -33.61 -13.66 -10.58
C SER A 154 -32.72 -14.36 -9.54
N ARG A 155 -31.40 -14.33 -9.72
CA ARG A 155 -30.42 -14.89 -8.76
C ARG A 155 -30.41 -14.10 -7.46
N PHE A 156 -30.49 -12.76 -7.53
CA PHE A 156 -30.56 -11.92 -6.34
C PHE A 156 -31.97 -11.87 -5.70
N GLY A 157 -33.03 -12.06 -6.49
CA GLY A 157 -34.42 -11.99 -6.02
C GLY A 157 -34.76 -10.62 -5.42
N ALA A 158 -35.48 -10.58 -4.30
CA ALA A 158 -35.84 -9.33 -3.63
C ALA A 158 -34.61 -8.51 -3.16
N ALA A 159 -33.47 -9.17 -2.91
CA ALA A 159 -32.25 -8.48 -2.52
C ALA A 159 -31.68 -7.60 -3.64
N TYR A 160 -32.12 -7.77 -4.89
CA TYR A 160 -31.76 -6.90 -6.01
C TYR A 160 -32.30 -5.46 -5.84
N LEU A 161 -33.30 -5.23 -4.97
CA LEU A 161 -33.74 -3.87 -4.66
C LEU A 161 -32.67 -3.05 -3.92
N ILE A 162 -31.71 -3.70 -3.26
CA ILE A 162 -30.59 -3.02 -2.59
C ILE A 162 -29.73 -2.25 -3.61
N PRO A 163 -29.14 -2.88 -4.64
CA PRO A 163 -28.32 -2.15 -5.59
C PRO A 163 -29.11 -1.13 -6.44
N VAL A 164 -30.41 -1.36 -6.67
CA VAL A 164 -31.30 -0.34 -7.27
C VAL A 164 -31.41 0.88 -6.36
N ALA A 165 -31.65 0.68 -5.06
CA ALA A 165 -31.69 1.76 -4.09
C ALA A 165 -30.33 2.47 -3.94
N LEU A 166 -29.21 1.72 -4.01
CA LEU A 166 -27.86 2.29 -4.01
C LEU A 166 -27.63 3.20 -5.23
N ASN A 167 -28.04 2.78 -6.44
CA ASN A 167 -27.92 3.61 -7.64
C ASN A 167 -28.77 4.88 -7.55
N LEU A 168 -30.01 4.78 -7.06
CA LEU A 168 -30.87 5.95 -6.85
C LEU A 168 -30.29 6.91 -5.81
N ALA A 169 -29.80 6.38 -4.68
CA ALA A 169 -29.18 7.17 -3.63
C ALA A 169 -27.89 7.85 -4.12
N THR A 170 -27.03 7.12 -4.82
CA THR A 170 -25.81 7.63 -5.45
C THR A 170 -26.13 8.76 -6.43
N GLY A 171 -27.09 8.57 -7.34
CA GLY A 171 -27.52 9.60 -8.28
C GLY A 171 -28.07 10.85 -7.57
N GLY A 172 -28.92 10.67 -6.56
CA GLY A 172 -29.46 11.75 -5.75
C GLY A 172 -28.38 12.53 -4.99
N LEU A 173 -27.40 11.83 -4.41
CA LEU A 173 -26.26 12.45 -3.71
C LEU A 173 -25.31 13.17 -4.66
N ILE A 174 -25.07 12.65 -5.87
CA ILE A 174 -24.29 13.36 -6.90
C ILE A 174 -25.02 14.65 -7.30
N LEU A 175 -26.34 14.61 -7.50
CA LEU A 175 -27.13 15.80 -7.79
C LEU A 175 -27.05 16.81 -6.64
N ALA A 176 -27.21 16.36 -5.40
CA ALA A 176 -27.09 17.21 -4.22
C ALA A 176 -25.69 17.85 -4.12
N ALA A 177 -24.62 17.09 -4.37
CA ALA A 177 -23.25 17.59 -4.42
C ALA A 177 -23.06 18.63 -5.54
N SER A 178 -23.65 18.42 -6.72
CA SER A 178 -23.61 19.40 -7.82
C SER A 178 -24.28 20.71 -7.44
N ILE A 179 -25.41 20.66 -6.74
CA ILE A 179 -26.13 21.86 -6.28
C ILE A 179 -25.32 22.57 -5.18
N ALA A 180 -24.85 21.82 -4.17
CA ALA A 180 -24.10 22.37 -3.04
C ALA A 180 -22.79 23.05 -3.48
N THR A 181 -22.08 22.46 -4.43
CA THR A 181 -20.83 23.02 -4.95
C THR A 181 -21.04 24.14 -5.97
N GLY A 182 -22.24 24.28 -6.54
CA GLY A 182 -22.58 25.30 -7.53
C GLY A 182 -22.47 26.74 -7.02
N HIS A 183 -22.53 26.95 -5.70
CA HIS A 183 -22.36 28.27 -5.07
C HIS A 183 -20.90 28.66 -4.82
N LEU A 184 -19.95 27.74 -5.00
CA LEU A 184 -18.53 27.99 -4.73
C LEU A 184 -17.81 28.53 -5.97
N PRO A 185 -16.68 29.24 -5.79
CA PRO A 185 -15.80 29.60 -6.91
C PRO A 185 -15.38 28.36 -7.70
N ARG A 186 -15.30 28.48 -9.03
CA ARG A 186 -15.02 27.36 -9.95
C ARG A 186 -13.75 26.57 -9.59
N LEU A 187 -12.72 27.25 -9.06
CA LEU A 187 -11.48 26.62 -8.64
C LEU A 187 -11.63 25.68 -7.43
N VAL A 188 -12.66 25.88 -6.61
CA VAL A 188 -12.97 25.06 -5.44
C VAL A 188 -14.08 24.06 -5.76
N SER A 189 -15.11 24.47 -6.51
CA SER A 189 -16.25 23.62 -6.83
C SER A 189 -15.86 22.39 -7.65
N LEU A 190 -14.97 22.55 -8.64
CA LEU A 190 -14.54 21.47 -9.52
C LEU A 190 -13.89 20.29 -8.79
N PRO A 191 -12.79 20.47 -8.03
CA PRO A 191 -12.17 19.35 -7.33
C PRO A 191 -13.06 18.79 -6.22
N LEU A 192 -13.86 19.63 -5.55
CA LEU A 192 -14.75 19.17 -4.48
C LEU A 192 -15.89 18.30 -5.02
N PHE A 193 -16.54 18.74 -6.10
CA PHE A 193 -17.52 17.92 -6.80
C PHE A 193 -16.88 16.65 -7.35
N ALA A 194 -15.67 16.77 -7.92
CA ALA A 194 -14.95 15.63 -8.47
C ALA A 194 -14.63 14.55 -7.45
N PHE A 195 -14.16 14.96 -6.27
CA PHE A 195 -13.95 14.09 -5.13
C PHE A 195 -15.27 13.43 -4.70
N ALA A 196 -16.34 14.21 -4.56
CA ALA A 196 -17.64 13.71 -4.11
C ALA A 196 -18.25 12.66 -5.06
N TYR A 197 -18.32 12.93 -6.36
CA TYR A 197 -18.91 11.96 -7.29
C TYR A 197 -18.03 10.71 -7.44
N THR A 198 -16.70 10.85 -7.43
CA THR A 198 -15.76 9.72 -7.51
C THR A 198 -15.90 8.82 -6.27
N TYR A 199 -15.94 9.43 -5.09
CA TYR A 199 -16.17 8.73 -3.82
C TYR A 199 -17.47 7.91 -3.87
N LEU A 200 -18.56 8.51 -4.32
CA LEU A 200 -19.87 7.86 -4.35
C LEU A 200 -19.92 6.72 -5.37
N ILE A 201 -19.32 6.87 -6.54
CA ILE A 201 -19.25 5.80 -7.55
C ILE A 201 -18.42 4.61 -7.03
N ILE A 202 -17.26 4.87 -6.41
CA ILE A 202 -16.43 3.82 -5.82
C ILE A 202 -17.19 3.11 -4.70
N LEU A 203 -17.83 3.85 -3.80
CA LEU A 203 -18.63 3.28 -2.72
C LEU A 203 -19.76 2.40 -3.27
N ASN A 204 -20.50 2.89 -4.26
CA ASN A 204 -21.60 2.17 -4.89
C ASN A 204 -21.14 0.81 -5.45
N LEU A 205 -20.08 0.84 -6.27
CA LEU A 205 -19.55 -0.35 -6.93
C LEU A 205 -18.83 -1.30 -5.96
N HIS A 206 -18.16 -0.79 -4.93
CA HIS A 206 -17.65 -1.59 -3.82
C HIS A 206 -18.77 -2.36 -3.11
N LEU A 207 -19.89 -1.70 -2.77
CA LEU A 207 -21.02 -2.35 -2.12
C LEU A 207 -21.69 -3.40 -3.01
N MET A 208 -21.75 -3.16 -4.33
CA MET A 208 -22.19 -4.18 -5.29
C MET A 208 -21.23 -5.38 -5.30
N GLY A 209 -19.91 -5.13 -5.35
CA GLY A 209 -18.88 -6.18 -5.23
C GLY A 209 -19.01 -6.98 -3.94
N ALA A 210 -19.31 -6.33 -2.81
CA ALA A 210 -19.56 -6.99 -1.54
C ALA A 210 -20.78 -7.92 -1.59
N MET A 211 -21.84 -7.56 -2.32
CA MET A 211 -23.00 -8.42 -2.53
C MET A 211 -22.71 -9.62 -3.43
N ILE A 212 -21.80 -9.47 -4.39
CA ILE A 212 -21.30 -10.55 -5.23
C ILE A 212 -20.46 -11.52 -4.37
N HIS A 213 -19.50 -10.98 -3.61
CA HIS A 213 -18.65 -11.76 -2.72
C HIS A 213 -19.45 -12.58 -1.71
N GLN A 214 -20.47 -12.00 -1.08
CA GLN A 214 -21.33 -12.72 -0.13
C GLN A 214 -22.06 -13.92 -0.77
N ARG A 215 -22.24 -13.92 -2.09
CA ARG A 215 -22.94 -14.96 -2.84
C ARG A 215 -22.02 -15.72 -3.80
N HIS A 216 -20.70 -15.63 -3.64
CA HIS A 216 -19.73 -16.16 -4.59
C HIS A 216 -19.97 -17.65 -4.93
N GLU A 217 -20.32 -18.47 -3.94
CA GLU A 217 -20.66 -19.90 -4.15
C GLU A 217 -21.82 -20.10 -5.13
N ARG A 218 -22.86 -19.26 -5.07
CA ARG A 218 -24.03 -19.34 -5.96
C ARG A 218 -23.68 -18.94 -7.40
N PHE A 219 -22.61 -18.18 -7.58
CA PHE A 219 -22.07 -17.82 -8.87
C PHE A 219 -20.94 -18.76 -9.33
N GLY A 220 -20.54 -19.74 -8.50
CA GLY A 220 -19.44 -20.66 -8.80
C GLY A 220 -18.07 -19.97 -8.84
N ILE A 221 -17.92 -18.85 -8.15
CA ILE A 221 -16.69 -18.05 -8.11
C ILE A 221 -15.92 -18.42 -6.86
N GLU A 222 -14.65 -18.80 -6.99
CA GLU A 222 -13.74 -18.92 -5.85
C GLU A 222 -13.06 -17.56 -5.63
N PRO A 223 -13.21 -16.91 -4.46
CA PRO A 223 -12.57 -15.63 -4.20
C PRO A 223 -11.04 -15.73 -4.25
N GLU A 224 -10.42 -14.97 -5.14
CA GLU A 224 -8.96 -15.00 -5.35
C GLU A 224 -8.19 -14.69 -4.06
N ALA A 225 -8.66 -13.72 -3.27
CA ALA A 225 -7.96 -13.31 -2.06
C ALA A 225 -7.88 -14.45 -1.03
N GLU A 226 -8.92 -15.26 -0.90
CA GLU A 226 -8.93 -16.43 -0.02
C GLU A 226 -8.00 -17.54 -0.52
N ALA A 227 -7.98 -17.78 -1.84
CA ALA A 227 -7.06 -18.74 -2.45
C ALA A 227 -5.59 -18.34 -2.22
N LEU A 228 -5.27 -17.05 -2.38
CA LEU A 228 -3.92 -16.52 -2.13
C LEU A 228 -3.55 -16.52 -0.64
N VAL A 229 -4.48 -16.21 0.26
CA VAL A 229 -4.27 -16.33 1.73
C VAL A 229 -3.87 -17.76 2.10
N ARG A 230 -4.57 -18.75 1.53
CA ARG A 230 -4.29 -20.18 1.72
C ARG A 230 -2.96 -20.61 1.11
N GLU A 231 -2.65 -20.18 -0.10
CA GLU A 231 -1.35 -20.48 -0.76
C GLU A 231 -0.16 -19.89 0.01
N ASN A 232 -0.34 -18.67 0.52
CA ASN A 232 0.66 -17.97 1.33
C ASN A 232 0.78 -18.55 2.76
N GLY A 233 -0.16 -19.39 3.20
CA GLY A 233 -0.20 -19.94 4.56
C GLY A 233 -0.47 -18.89 5.64
N GLN A 234 -1.16 -17.80 5.30
CA GLN A 234 -1.42 -16.70 6.26
C GLN A 234 -2.31 -17.16 7.42
N ASP A 235 -3.33 -17.97 7.14
CA ASP A 235 -4.20 -18.55 8.17
C ASP A 235 -3.44 -19.52 9.09
N ASP A 236 -2.51 -20.30 8.53
CA ASP A 236 -1.66 -21.21 9.31
C ASP A 236 -0.73 -20.44 10.25
N ASP A 237 -0.20 -19.29 9.80
CA ASP A 237 0.65 -18.42 10.62
C ASP A 237 -0.12 -17.74 11.75
N ASP A 238 -1.34 -17.28 11.49
CA ASP A 238 -2.22 -16.68 12.51
C ASP A 238 -2.66 -17.72 13.55
N ARG A 239 -3.01 -18.94 13.12
CA ARG A 239 -3.30 -20.07 14.02
C ARG A 239 -2.08 -20.45 14.86
N LEU A 240 -0.91 -20.54 14.23
CA LEU A 240 0.34 -20.82 14.93
C LEU A 240 0.62 -19.76 16.01
N LEU A 241 0.41 -18.47 15.72
CA LEU A 241 0.60 -17.40 16.71
C LEU A 241 -0.32 -17.57 17.91
N HIS A 242 -1.59 -17.91 17.69
CA HIS A 242 -2.54 -18.18 18.77
C HIS A 242 -2.09 -19.38 19.62
N ASP A 243 -1.68 -20.48 18.98
CA ASP A 243 -1.21 -21.67 19.67
C ASP A 243 0.09 -21.40 20.44
N VAL A 244 1.02 -20.65 19.87
CA VAL A 244 2.26 -20.20 20.51
C VAL A 244 1.97 -19.37 21.76
N GLN A 245 1.00 -18.45 21.70
CA GLN A 245 0.59 -17.66 22.86
C GLN A 245 0.00 -18.53 23.98
N ALA A 246 -0.85 -19.50 23.63
CA ALA A 246 -1.43 -20.43 24.59
C ALA A 246 -0.36 -21.31 25.25
N VAL A 247 0.58 -21.84 24.47
CA VAL A 247 1.68 -22.68 24.98
C VAL A 247 2.70 -21.85 25.79
N ALA A 248 2.97 -20.60 25.41
CA ALA A 248 3.91 -19.74 26.13
C ALA A 248 3.49 -19.45 27.58
N ALA A 249 2.20 -19.61 27.91
CA ALA A 249 1.70 -19.47 29.28
C ALA A 249 2.16 -20.60 30.22
N THR A 250 2.46 -21.79 29.67
CA THR A 250 2.84 -22.97 30.44
C THR A 250 4.27 -23.42 30.17
N ASP A 251 4.72 -23.36 28.91
CA ASP A 251 6.06 -23.74 28.48
C ASP A 251 6.56 -22.81 27.37
N ARG A 252 7.34 -21.80 27.76
CA ARG A 252 7.91 -20.82 26.83
C ARG A 252 8.94 -21.44 25.88
N ARG A 253 9.65 -22.50 26.30
CA ARG A 253 10.64 -23.18 25.44
C ARG A 253 9.96 -24.01 24.35
N ALA A 254 8.84 -24.66 24.66
CA ALA A 254 8.02 -25.33 23.65
C ALA A 254 7.45 -24.33 22.63
N ALA A 255 6.96 -23.17 23.09
CA ALA A 255 6.48 -22.09 22.21
C ALA A 255 7.59 -21.56 21.28
N ILE A 256 8.81 -21.40 21.80
CA ILE A 256 10.01 -21.07 21.01
C ILE A 256 10.27 -22.14 19.94
N ALA A 257 10.23 -23.42 20.29
CA ALA A 257 10.49 -24.51 19.35
C ALA A 257 9.48 -24.55 18.19
N MET A 258 8.20 -24.25 18.46
CA MET A 258 7.16 -24.14 17.43
C MET A 258 7.49 -23.06 16.40
N LEU A 259 7.89 -21.86 16.85
CA LEU A 259 8.28 -20.77 15.96
C LEU A 259 9.55 -21.10 15.17
N VAL A 260 10.55 -21.71 15.81
CA VAL A 260 11.79 -22.13 15.12
C VAL A 260 11.47 -23.12 14.00
N ALA A 261 10.64 -24.13 14.25
CA ALA A 261 10.25 -25.10 13.23
C ALA A 261 9.56 -24.43 12.02
N ARG A 262 8.67 -23.46 12.27
CA ARG A 262 7.98 -22.72 11.19
C ARG A 262 8.92 -21.81 10.39
N MET A 263 9.91 -21.21 11.03
CA MET A 263 10.86 -20.29 10.38
C MET A 263 11.95 -21.01 9.58
N GLN A 264 12.17 -22.31 9.79
CA GLN A 264 13.16 -23.09 9.04
C GLN A 264 12.74 -23.42 7.60
N SER A 265 11.44 -23.55 7.35
CA SER A 265 10.92 -24.10 6.09
C SER A 265 10.57 -23.05 5.04
N ARG A 266 10.34 -21.79 5.43
CA ARG A 266 9.97 -20.67 4.56
C ARG A 266 10.37 -19.33 5.18
N SER A 267 10.39 -18.28 4.35
CA SER A 267 10.39 -16.90 4.84
C SER A 267 9.21 -16.69 5.81
N ALA A 268 9.48 -16.11 6.97
CA ALA A 268 8.48 -15.90 8.01
C ALA A 268 7.98 -14.44 8.01
N PRO A 269 6.67 -14.21 8.23
CA PRO A 269 6.16 -12.86 8.31
C PRO A 269 6.61 -12.17 9.61
N THR A 270 6.61 -10.84 9.59
CA THR A 270 7.03 -10.00 10.73
C THR A 270 6.42 -10.40 12.07
N PRO A 271 5.10 -10.71 12.18
CA PRO A 271 4.50 -11.09 13.46
C PRO A 271 5.16 -12.31 14.11
N LEU A 272 5.60 -13.31 13.31
CA LEU A 272 6.32 -14.48 13.83
C LEU A 272 7.69 -14.07 14.38
N HIS A 273 8.43 -13.22 13.67
CA HIS A 273 9.71 -12.69 14.14
C HIS A 273 9.57 -11.91 15.45
N LEU A 274 8.53 -11.07 15.57
CA LEU A 274 8.26 -10.31 16.79
C LEU A 274 7.88 -11.21 17.96
N ALA A 275 6.98 -12.18 17.74
CA ALA A 275 6.60 -13.15 18.75
C ALA A 275 7.83 -13.96 19.21
N TYR A 276 8.65 -14.41 18.28
CA TYR A 276 9.88 -15.16 18.59
C TYR A 276 10.84 -14.33 19.45
N ARG A 277 11.15 -13.10 19.03
CA ARG A 277 12.03 -12.21 19.81
C ARG A 277 11.45 -11.89 21.18
N GLN A 278 10.14 -11.69 21.30
CA GLN A 278 9.52 -11.44 22.60
C GLN A 278 9.74 -12.63 23.55
N LEU A 279 9.50 -13.86 23.10
CA LEU A 279 9.74 -15.05 23.92
C LEU A 279 11.22 -15.21 24.30
N LEU A 280 12.15 -14.88 23.39
CA LEU A 280 13.58 -14.89 23.70
C LEU A 280 13.95 -13.84 24.76
N ARG A 281 13.37 -12.64 24.72
CA ARG A 281 13.58 -11.59 25.75
C ARG A 281 13.03 -12.06 27.10
N ASP A 282 11.83 -12.64 27.11
CA ASP A 282 11.19 -13.14 28.33
C ASP A 282 12.00 -14.28 28.99
N GLU A 283 12.66 -15.14 28.21
CA GLU A 283 13.58 -16.18 28.70
C GLU A 283 15.01 -15.66 28.99
N GLY A 284 15.32 -14.39 28.68
CA GLY A 284 16.67 -13.83 28.83
C GLY A 284 17.73 -14.41 27.89
N LEU A 285 17.32 -14.95 26.73
CA LEU A 285 18.20 -15.58 25.74
C LEU A 285 18.84 -14.55 24.80
N HIS A 286 19.75 -13.74 25.36
CA HIS A 286 20.41 -12.63 24.66
C HIS A 286 21.23 -13.08 23.45
N ASP A 287 21.98 -14.18 23.54
CA ASP A 287 22.76 -14.70 22.41
C ASP A 287 21.86 -15.08 21.23
N ALA A 288 20.71 -15.71 21.51
CA ALA A 288 19.73 -16.05 20.48
C ALA A 288 19.10 -14.80 19.85
N LEU A 289 18.88 -13.73 20.62
CA LEU A 289 18.40 -12.44 20.10
C LEU A 289 19.38 -11.79 19.13
N LEU A 290 20.69 -11.88 19.42
CA LEU A 290 21.73 -11.37 18.55
C LEU A 290 21.83 -12.19 17.26
N VAL A 291 21.86 -13.52 17.35
CA VAL A 291 21.88 -14.42 16.18
C VAL A 291 20.66 -14.20 15.30
N HIS A 292 19.46 -14.15 15.89
CA HIS A 292 18.25 -13.85 15.13
C HIS A 292 18.24 -12.43 14.56
N GLY A 293 18.85 -11.47 15.27
CA GLY A 293 19.06 -10.11 14.80
C GLY A 293 19.82 -10.09 13.47
N GLN A 294 20.93 -10.81 13.37
CA GLN A 294 21.72 -10.91 12.14
C GLN A 294 20.88 -11.44 10.97
N ILE A 295 20.18 -12.56 11.18
CA ILE A 295 19.36 -13.20 10.16
C ILE A 295 18.24 -12.26 9.69
N TRP A 296 17.55 -11.61 10.63
CA TRP A 296 16.40 -10.79 10.29
C TRP A 296 16.78 -9.42 9.71
N ILE A 297 17.90 -8.81 10.14
CA ILE A 297 18.47 -7.61 9.51
C ILE A 297 18.77 -7.89 8.03
N ALA A 298 19.42 -9.00 7.71
CA ALA A 298 19.72 -9.37 6.33
C ALA A 298 18.44 -9.54 5.49
N ALA A 299 17.42 -10.21 6.05
CA ALA A 299 16.13 -10.38 5.38
C ALA A 299 15.40 -9.03 5.15
N LEU A 300 15.43 -8.11 6.13
CA LEU A 300 14.84 -6.78 6.00
C LEU A 300 15.56 -5.92 4.95
N MET A 301 16.90 -6.04 4.86
CA MET A 301 17.68 -5.36 3.82
C MET A 301 17.35 -5.90 2.43
N ALA A 302 17.24 -7.22 2.27
CA ALA A 302 16.82 -7.84 1.02
C ALA A 302 15.39 -7.46 0.61
N ALA A 303 14.51 -7.21 1.58
CA ALA A 303 13.15 -6.72 1.36
C ALA A 303 13.05 -5.21 1.09
N GLY A 304 14.18 -4.47 1.10
CA GLY A 304 14.17 -3.03 0.88
C GLY A 304 13.63 -2.22 2.07
N GLU A 305 13.74 -2.73 3.29
CA GLU A 305 13.23 -2.10 4.52
C GLU A 305 14.36 -1.61 5.47
N PRO A 306 15.29 -0.75 5.01
CA PRO A 306 16.47 -0.35 5.79
C PRO A 306 16.12 0.39 7.09
N ARG A 307 14.97 1.07 7.13
CA ARG A 307 14.49 1.79 8.31
C ARG A 307 14.14 0.85 9.46
N ARG A 308 13.52 -0.29 9.15
CA ARG A 308 13.18 -1.33 10.15
C ARG A 308 14.41 -2.13 10.55
N ALA A 309 15.27 -2.45 9.59
CA ALA A 309 16.57 -3.07 9.86
C ALA A 309 17.41 -2.21 10.83
N LEU A 310 17.42 -0.89 10.66
CA LEU A 310 18.15 0.01 11.55
C LEU A 310 17.60 0.01 12.99
N GLY A 311 16.28 -0.05 13.16
CA GLY A 311 15.68 -0.20 14.50
C GLY A 311 16.10 -1.51 15.18
N LEU A 312 16.17 -2.60 14.42
CA LEU A 312 16.64 -3.89 14.93
C LEU A 312 18.13 -3.88 15.29
N VAL A 313 18.96 -3.17 14.51
CA VAL A 313 20.38 -2.93 14.85
C VAL A 313 20.51 -2.19 16.18
N GLN A 314 19.70 -1.17 16.42
CA GLN A 314 19.73 -0.42 17.69
C GLN A 314 19.38 -1.33 18.86
N GLU A 315 18.35 -2.16 18.73
CA GLU A 315 17.97 -3.13 19.76
C GLU A 315 19.11 -4.12 20.04
N CYS A 316 19.75 -4.66 19.01
CA CYS A 316 20.91 -5.54 19.19
C CYS A 316 22.09 -4.80 19.84
N MET A 317 22.26 -3.50 19.56
CA MET A 317 23.29 -2.67 20.18
C MET A 317 23.05 -2.32 21.65
N GLU A 318 21.80 -2.43 22.13
CA GLU A 318 21.46 -2.33 23.55
C GLU A 318 21.91 -3.58 24.33
N ILE A 319 21.92 -4.74 23.65
CA ILE A 319 22.39 -6.01 24.20
C ILE A 319 23.93 -6.12 24.11
N ASP A 320 24.48 -5.89 22.91
CA ASP A 320 25.92 -5.88 22.66
C ASP A 320 26.33 -4.57 21.99
N THR A 321 27.04 -3.74 22.74
CA THR A 321 27.49 -2.43 22.22
C THR A 321 28.41 -2.54 21.00
N ALA A 322 29.07 -3.68 20.77
CA ALA A 322 29.93 -3.93 19.62
C ALA A 322 29.19 -4.55 18.43
N PHE A 323 27.88 -4.76 18.53
CA PHE A 323 27.08 -5.39 17.48
C PHE A 323 27.17 -4.62 16.15
N VAL A 324 27.47 -5.34 15.07
CA VAL A 324 27.51 -4.87 13.69
C VAL A 324 26.87 -5.95 12.81
N PRO A 325 26.04 -5.61 11.80
CA PRO A 325 25.50 -6.60 10.87
C PRO A 325 26.61 -7.42 10.20
N ASP A 326 26.50 -8.74 10.15
CA ASP A 326 27.60 -9.64 9.72
C ASP A 326 27.96 -9.52 8.23
N ASP A 327 27.03 -9.04 7.41
CA ASP A 327 27.28 -8.77 5.99
C ASP A 327 27.81 -7.34 5.80
N PRO A 328 29.02 -7.16 5.23
CA PRO A 328 29.63 -5.84 5.06
C PRO A 328 28.80 -4.92 4.15
N GLY A 329 28.14 -5.46 3.11
CA GLY A 329 27.29 -4.66 2.23
C GLY A 329 26.12 -4.04 2.99
N ASN A 330 25.42 -4.86 3.78
CA ASN A 330 24.32 -4.44 4.64
C ASN A 330 24.77 -3.47 5.73
N ALA A 331 25.89 -3.74 6.40
CA ALA A 331 26.45 -2.87 7.43
C ALA A 331 26.80 -1.48 6.86
N GLY A 332 27.46 -1.44 5.70
CA GLY A 332 27.78 -0.20 5.00
C GLY A 332 26.53 0.58 4.59
N ALA A 333 25.58 -0.09 3.93
CA ALA A 333 24.32 0.51 3.50
C ALA A 333 23.50 1.09 4.66
N LEU A 334 23.44 0.39 5.80
CA LEU A 334 22.75 0.86 7.00
C LEU A 334 23.44 2.07 7.64
N ALA A 335 24.78 2.12 7.65
CA ALA A 335 25.51 3.27 8.14
C ALA A 335 25.22 4.54 7.31
N GLU A 336 25.20 4.42 5.99
CA GLU A 336 24.85 5.53 5.10
C GLU A 336 23.39 5.95 5.23
N PHE A 337 22.49 4.98 5.34
CA PHE A 337 21.07 5.24 5.53
C PHE A 337 20.81 5.99 6.85
N ALA A 338 21.50 5.59 7.93
CA ALA A 338 21.44 6.29 9.22
C ALA A 338 21.95 7.73 9.10
N ALA A 339 23.05 7.96 8.39
CA ALA A 339 23.60 9.31 8.18
C ALA A 339 22.62 10.22 7.41
N ARG A 340 22.06 9.74 6.29
CA ARG A 340 21.06 10.49 5.51
C ARG A 340 19.76 10.74 6.28
N SER A 341 19.44 9.87 7.24
CA SER A 341 18.28 10.01 8.13
C SER A 341 18.51 10.93 9.33
N GLY A 342 19.68 11.59 9.43
CA GLY A 342 20.01 12.49 10.54
C GLY A 342 20.44 11.79 11.83
N MET A 343 20.64 10.47 11.82
CA MET A 343 21.03 9.68 13.00
C MET A 343 22.56 9.62 13.15
N ALA A 344 23.21 10.79 13.27
CA ALA A 344 24.67 10.93 13.19
C ALA A 344 25.46 10.03 14.16
N ARG A 345 25.00 9.91 15.42
CA ARG A 345 25.66 9.07 16.44
C ARG A 345 25.64 7.58 16.08
N LEU A 346 24.50 7.08 15.60
CA LEU A 346 24.34 5.69 15.19
C LEU A 346 25.14 5.40 13.92
N ALA A 347 25.07 6.30 12.94
CA ALA A 347 25.84 6.20 11.71
C ALA A 347 27.36 6.12 11.99
N LEU A 348 27.87 6.99 12.88
CA LEU A 348 29.27 6.96 13.29
C LEU A 348 29.65 5.65 13.99
N LYS A 349 28.79 5.15 14.88
CA LYS A 349 29.00 3.86 15.56
C LYS A 349 29.09 2.71 14.56
N LEU A 350 28.19 2.67 13.57
CA LEU A 350 28.21 1.67 12.51
C LEU A 350 29.44 1.79 11.61
N CYS A 351 29.86 3.00 11.23
CA CYS A 351 31.07 3.19 10.45
C CYS A 351 32.32 2.71 11.20
N ARG A 352 32.42 3.01 12.51
CA ARG A 352 33.54 2.53 13.34
C ARG A 352 33.54 1.01 13.46
N GLY A 353 32.38 0.42 13.73
CA GLY A 353 32.21 -1.03 13.79
C GLY A 353 32.60 -1.71 12.47
N PHE A 354 32.15 -1.14 11.35
CA PHE A 354 32.51 -1.60 10.01
C PHE A 354 34.03 -1.57 9.77
N LEU A 355 34.69 -0.45 10.08
CA LEU A 355 36.14 -0.31 9.89
C LEU A 355 36.95 -1.24 10.80
N ALA A 356 36.44 -1.55 12.00
CA ALA A 356 37.05 -2.50 12.91
C ALA A 356 36.91 -3.94 12.40
N ALA A 357 35.73 -4.31 11.90
CA ALA A 357 35.45 -5.65 11.39
C ALA A 357 36.08 -5.94 10.02
N TRP A 358 36.06 -4.96 9.10
CA TRP A 358 36.55 -5.11 7.72
C TRP A 358 37.48 -3.96 7.27
N PRO A 359 38.65 -3.78 7.91
CA PRO A 359 39.58 -2.68 7.60
C PRO A 359 40.12 -2.71 6.16
N ARG A 360 40.11 -3.88 5.51
CA ARG A 360 40.58 -4.08 4.13
C ARG A 360 39.46 -4.15 3.09
N SER A 361 38.21 -3.87 3.48
CA SER A 361 37.10 -3.83 2.53
C SER A 361 37.31 -2.69 1.52
N PRO A 362 36.99 -2.88 0.23
CA PRO A 362 37.02 -1.79 -0.75
C PRO A 362 36.07 -0.63 -0.38
N GLU A 363 35.08 -0.86 0.50
CA GLU A 363 34.20 0.19 1.00
C GLU A 363 34.77 0.97 2.18
N ALA A 364 35.87 0.51 2.80
CA ALA A 364 36.45 1.14 3.98
C ALA A 364 36.83 2.62 3.76
N PRO A 365 37.43 3.04 2.63
CA PRO A 365 37.68 4.46 2.37
C PRO A 365 36.40 5.31 2.33
N ARG A 366 35.33 4.78 1.72
CA ARG A 366 34.03 5.46 1.61
C ARG A 366 33.38 5.64 2.98
N LEU A 367 33.29 4.57 3.76
CA LEU A 367 32.68 4.55 5.10
C LEU A 367 33.53 5.34 6.12
N GLY A 368 34.85 5.30 5.98
CA GLY A 368 35.76 6.10 6.79
C GLY A 368 35.67 7.59 6.49
N LEU A 369 35.53 7.97 5.22
CA LEU A 369 35.28 9.37 4.84
C LEU A 369 33.93 9.86 5.37
N LEU A 370 32.89 9.01 5.33
CA LEU A 370 31.59 9.31 5.96
C LEU A 370 31.74 9.53 7.47
N ALA A 371 32.43 8.64 8.19
CA ALA A 371 32.70 8.81 9.62
C ALA A 371 33.46 10.11 9.92
N ALA A 372 34.47 10.45 9.12
CA ALA A 372 35.22 11.70 9.27
C ALA A 372 34.33 12.94 9.06
N ARG A 373 33.42 12.92 8.08
CA ARG A 373 32.43 13.99 7.88
C ARG A 373 31.45 14.11 9.03
N LEU A 374 31.02 13.00 9.63
CA LEU A 374 30.15 13.00 10.81
C LEU A 374 30.85 13.54 12.07
N LEU A 375 32.18 13.38 12.16
CA LEU A 375 33.03 13.94 13.21
C LEU A 375 33.45 15.40 12.97
N ALA A 376 33.27 15.92 11.75
CA ALA A 376 33.68 17.26 11.34
C ALA A 376 32.80 18.39 11.91
N ASP A 377 31.68 18.07 12.54
CA ASP A 377 30.86 19.05 13.25
C ASP A 377 31.68 19.69 14.39
N PRO A 378 31.70 21.03 14.55
CA PRO A 378 32.50 21.73 15.57
C PRO A 378 32.33 21.25 17.01
N LEU A 379 31.20 20.57 17.32
CA LEU A 379 30.93 19.95 18.62
C LEU A 379 31.39 18.47 18.72
N ALA A 380 31.90 17.87 17.64
CA ALA A 380 31.99 16.42 17.41
C ALA A 380 33.42 15.83 17.28
N GLN A 381 34.44 16.52 17.79
CA GLN A 381 35.83 16.02 17.92
C GLN A 381 36.65 16.05 16.60
N PRO A 382 36.99 17.24 16.07
CA PRO A 382 37.71 17.39 14.79
C PRO A 382 39.10 16.72 14.77
N THR A 383 39.75 16.60 15.93
CA THR A 383 41.03 15.88 16.06
C THR A 383 40.90 14.40 15.69
N GLU A 384 39.78 13.76 16.05
CA GLU A 384 39.56 12.34 15.75
C GLU A 384 39.31 12.12 14.26
N ALA A 385 38.60 13.04 13.61
CA ALA A 385 38.39 13.03 12.16
C ALA A 385 39.73 13.10 11.40
N ILE A 386 40.64 13.99 11.80
CA ILE A 386 41.97 14.13 11.17
C ILE A 386 42.79 12.84 11.34
N VAL A 387 42.79 12.25 12.52
CA VAL A 387 43.50 10.97 12.78
C VAL A 387 42.94 9.85 11.91
N LEU A 388 41.62 9.76 11.78
CA LEU A 388 40.96 8.77 10.93
C LEU A 388 41.34 8.96 9.46
N LEU A 389 41.28 10.19 8.95
CA LEU A 389 41.64 10.52 7.56
C LEU A 389 43.10 10.19 7.26
N GLY A 390 44.03 10.51 8.18
CA GLY A 390 45.44 10.14 8.04
C GLY A 390 45.67 8.64 7.97
N ARG A 391 44.96 7.86 8.79
CA ARG A 391 45.01 6.37 8.73
C ARG A 391 44.48 5.84 7.40
N LEU A 392 43.37 6.40 6.90
CA LEU A 392 42.79 6.00 5.61
C LEU A 392 43.73 6.31 4.44
N ALA A 393 44.33 7.51 4.43
CA ALA A 393 45.28 7.92 3.39
C ALA A 393 46.52 7.02 3.35
N ALA A 394 47.03 6.61 4.51
CA ALA A 394 48.16 5.70 4.61
C ALA A 394 47.81 4.26 4.17
N ALA A 395 46.61 3.79 4.52
CA ALA A 395 46.16 2.43 4.19
C ALA A 395 45.73 2.26 2.71
N TRP A 396 45.27 3.34 2.07
CA TRP A 396 44.70 3.32 0.71
C TRP A 396 45.29 4.42 -0.19
N PRO A 397 46.60 4.37 -0.51
CA PRO A 397 47.29 5.48 -1.15
C PRO A 397 46.80 5.80 -2.56
N GLU A 398 46.44 4.77 -3.33
CA GLU A 398 46.04 4.85 -4.75
C GLU A 398 44.51 4.82 -4.95
N HIS A 399 43.71 4.95 -3.88
CA HIS A 399 42.26 4.85 -3.99
C HIS A 399 41.65 6.11 -4.65
N PRO A 400 40.60 5.99 -5.48
CA PRO A 400 39.99 7.15 -6.16
C PRO A 400 39.55 8.29 -5.22
N LEU A 401 39.13 7.95 -3.99
CA LEU A 401 38.72 8.93 -2.97
C LEU A 401 39.88 9.63 -2.27
N ARG A 402 41.13 9.37 -2.65
CA ARG A 402 42.31 9.96 -2.00
C ARG A 402 42.28 11.49 -1.98
N GLY A 403 41.91 12.10 -3.11
CA GLY A 403 41.79 13.56 -3.21
C GLY A 403 40.75 14.14 -2.25
N GLU A 404 39.62 13.47 -2.05
CA GLU A 404 38.58 13.90 -1.11
C GLU A 404 39.03 13.75 0.36
N ILE A 405 39.75 12.68 0.68
CA ILE A 405 40.32 12.45 2.02
C ILE A 405 41.30 13.56 2.38
N ASP A 406 42.24 13.87 1.48
CA ASP A 406 43.24 14.92 1.69
C ASP A 406 42.60 16.31 1.77
N ALA A 407 41.60 16.58 0.93
CA ALA A 407 40.86 17.85 0.95
C ALA A 407 40.12 18.07 2.28
N LEU A 408 39.41 17.05 2.80
CA LEU A 408 38.71 17.15 4.07
C LEU A 408 39.69 17.29 5.25
N ALA A 409 40.82 16.58 5.22
CA ALA A 409 41.85 16.71 6.23
C ALA A 409 42.45 18.14 6.26
N GLY A 410 42.69 18.72 5.07
CA GLY A 410 43.18 20.10 4.93
C GLY A 410 42.19 21.14 5.47
N GLN A 411 40.90 21.00 5.17
CA GLN A 411 39.85 21.88 5.68
C GLN A 411 39.79 21.85 7.22
N LEU A 412 39.76 20.66 7.82
CA LEU A 412 39.72 20.51 9.28
C LEU A 412 40.99 21.02 9.97
N GLY A 413 42.15 20.92 9.32
CA GLY A 413 43.40 21.48 9.83
C GLY A 413 43.43 23.02 9.88
N GLN A 414 42.74 23.69 8.96
CA GLN A 414 42.68 25.15 8.87
C GLN A 414 41.66 25.78 9.82
N SER A 415 40.61 25.05 10.22
CA SER A 415 39.53 25.54 11.09
C SER A 415 39.84 25.47 12.60
N ARG A 416 41.09 25.16 12.99
CA ARG A 416 41.50 25.05 14.39
C ARG A 416 41.71 26.46 14.97
N PRO A 417 40.96 26.91 16.00
CA PRO A 417 41.35 28.12 16.73
C PRO A 417 42.69 27.84 17.45
N ALA A 418 43.57 28.84 17.43
CA ALA A 418 44.91 28.79 18.03
C ALA A 418 44.89 28.44 19.52
#